data_AF-A0A7X8EK40-F1
#
_entry.id   AF-A0A7X8EK40-F1
#
_cell.length_a   1.000
_cell.length_b   1.000
_cell.length_c   1.000
_cell.angle_alpha   90.00
_cell.angle_beta   90.00
_cell.angle_gamma   90.00
#
_symmetry.space_group_name_H-M   'P 1'
#
loop_
_entity.id
_entity.type
_entity.pdbx_description
1 polymer ?
#
loop_
_entity_poly.entity_id
_entity_poly.type
_entity_poly.pdbx_seq_one_letter_code
_entity_poly.pdbx_strand_id
1 'polypeptide(L)'
;MLALGVTGDVGAGKSTLTRLWGEMGASVIDADRIVRELWQRRSVVDGAVSLWGDAVADGCGKINPAAVARIAFSNKAEYRRLNGLLHPLVRIEMNRLASCLEGWVTAEIPLLFETGVPHWIDFTVYVTSGDEARARRNASRGWPAGEIERRESFLLPREEKIKRADLVIYNDGGLDALAAKAEETASLFRKLADLMQCSADFHCREEAQFHMGRLARERLGTAFFLTGGGGAGGEAIYRLTFITRGAFFNGLDLPDGGQTAVPIRRMAYGRRVEISGELKP
;
A
#
# COMPACT_ATOMS: atom_id res chain seq x y z
N MET A 1 10.88 -1.53 -1.81
CA MET A 1 9.41 -1.73 -1.84
C MET A 1 8.74 -0.38 -1.72
N LEU A 2 7.73 -0.14 -2.56
CA LEU A 2 6.71 0.90 -2.41
C LEU A 2 5.42 0.21 -1.99
N ALA A 3 4.87 0.55 -0.82
CA ALA A 3 3.66 -0.08 -0.30
C ALA A 3 2.49 0.93 -0.21
N LEU A 4 1.35 0.55 -0.79
CA LEU A 4 0.14 1.36 -0.83
C LEU A 4 -0.92 0.75 0.09
N GLY A 5 -1.53 1.57 0.95
CA GLY A 5 -2.67 1.18 1.77
C GLY A 5 -3.97 1.55 1.06
N VAL A 6 -4.74 0.58 0.59
CA VAL A 6 -5.99 0.82 -0.14
C VAL A 6 -7.17 0.62 0.78
N THR A 7 -7.98 1.67 0.89
CA THR A 7 -9.29 1.63 1.53
C THR A 7 -10.29 2.41 0.69
N GLY A 8 -11.51 2.64 1.18
CA GLY A 8 -12.57 3.19 0.36
C GLY A 8 -13.96 2.78 0.79
N ASP A 9 -14.97 3.37 0.17
CA ASP A 9 -16.37 3.14 0.52
C ASP A 9 -16.78 1.69 0.27
N VAL A 10 -17.82 1.25 0.99
CA VAL A 10 -18.41 -0.07 0.73
C VAL A 10 -19.02 -0.07 -0.67
N GLY A 11 -18.65 -1.04 -1.50
CA GLY A 11 -19.10 -1.11 -2.90
C GLY A 11 -18.38 -0.19 -3.89
N ALA A 12 -17.32 0.52 -3.49
CA ALA A 12 -16.56 1.40 -4.39
C ALA A 12 -15.68 0.66 -5.42
N GLY A 13 -15.56 -0.67 -5.34
CA GLY A 13 -14.76 -1.45 -6.30
C GLY A 13 -13.28 -1.59 -5.95
N LYS A 14 -12.89 -1.38 -4.68
CA LYS A 14 -11.53 -1.59 -4.15
C LYS A 14 -10.91 -2.92 -4.62
N SER A 15 -11.58 -4.03 -4.33
CA SER A 15 -11.09 -5.37 -4.64
C SER A 15 -10.95 -5.64 -6.14
N THR A 16 -11.75 -4.95 -6.97
CA THR A 16 -11.57 -5.00 -8.42
C THR A 16 -10.31 -4.25 -8.82
N LEU A 17 -10.10 -3.05 -8.27
CA LEU A 17 -8.93 -2.21 -8.56
C LEU A 17 -7.62 -2.88 -8.11
N THR A 18 -7.57 -3.41 -6.88
CA THR A 18 -6.39 -4.10 -6.33
C THR A 18 -6.07 -5.37 -7.11
N ARG A 19 -7.08 -6.11 -7.57
CA ARG A 19 -6.89 -7.25 -8.50
C ARG A 19 -6.27 -6.82 -9.83
N LEU A 20 -6.81 -5.77 -10.47
CA LEU A 20 -6.27 -5.23 -11.72
C LEU A 20 -4.80 -4.80 -11.56
N TRP A 21 -4.47 -4.13 -10.45
CA TRP A 21 -3.09 -3.79 -10.13
C TRP A 21 -2.21 -5.03 -9.91
N GLY A 22 -2.75 -6.09 -9.32
CA GLY A 22 -2.07 -7.38 -9.20
C GLY A 22 -1.70 -7.97 -10.56
N GLU A 23 -2.64 -7.94 -11.51
CA GLU A 23 -2.41 -8.35 -12.91
C GLU A 23 -1.36 -7.48 -13.62
N MET A 24 -1.15 -6.24 -13.14
CA MET A 24 -0.19 -5.27 -13.67
C MET A 24 1.15 -5.22 -12.92
N GLY A 25 1.41 -6.20 -12.05
CA GLY A 25 2.69 -6.41 -11.37
C GLY A 25 2.75 -6.00 -9.90
N ALA A 26 1.63 -5.61 -9.28
CA ALA A 26 1.58 -5.38 -7.84
C ALA A 26 1.53 -6.70 -7.06
N SER A 27 2.26 -6.81 -5.95
CA SER A 27 1.94 -7.85 -4.96
C SER A 27 0.77 -7.38 -4.10
N VAL A 28 -0.28 -8.20 -4.00
CA VAL A 28 -1.53 -7.83 -3.30
C VAL A 28 -1.62 -8.52 -1.94
N ILE A 29 -1.75 -7.73 -0.88
CA ILE A 29 -2.12 -8.16 0.47
C ILE A 29 -3.61 -7.85 0.67
N ASP A 30 -4.43 -8.87 0.87
CA ASP A 30 -5.87 -8.74 1.08
C ASP A 30 -6.21 -9.08 2.54
N ALA A 31 -6.62 -8.07 3.32
CA ALA A 31 -7.00 -8.25 4.73
C ALA A 31 -8.23 -9.16 4.89
N ASP A 32 -9.20 -9.11 3.96
CA ASP A 32 -10.40 -9.96 4.01
C ASP A 32 -10.04 -11.43 3.71
N ARG A 33 -9.09 -11.67 2.79
CA ARG A 33 -8.50 -13.02 2.60
C ARG A 33 -7.83 -13.51 3.87
N ILE A 34 -6.99 -12.69 4.50
CA ILE A 34 -6.33 -13.05 5.77
C ILE A 34 -7.37 -13.39 6.85
N VAL A 35 -8.44 -12.60 6.99
CA VAL A 35 -9.52 -12.89 7.94
C VAL A 35 -10.18 -14.24 7.65
N ARG A 36 -10.46 -14.57 6.38
CA ARG A 36 -11.00 -15.88 6.00
C ARG A 36 -10.08 -17.04 6.37
N GLU A 37 -8.77 -16.87 6.19
CA GLU A 37 -7.76 -17.87 6.57
C GLU A 37 -7.64 -17.99 8.10
N LEU A 38 -7.70 -16.88 8.83
CA LEU A 38 -7.69 -16.87 10.30
C LEU A 38 -8.87 -17.64 10.88
N TRP A 39 -10.05 -17.53 10.27
CA TRP A 39 -11.23 -18.30 10.69
C TRP A 39 -11.10 -19.81 10.56
N GLN A 40 -10.10 -20.32 9.83
CA GLN A 40 -9.80 -21.75 9.77
C GLN A 40 -8.92 -22.21 10.93
N ARG A 41 -8.30 -21.29 11.68
CA ARG A 41 -7.45 -21.61 12.83
C ARG A 41 -8.33 -21.91 14.04
N ARG A 42 -8.14 -23.10 14.64
CA ARG A 42 -8.94 -23.56 15.78
C ARG A 42 -8.97 -22.55 16.94
N SER A 43 -7.82 -21.94 17.25
CA SER A 43 -7.71 -20.92 18.31
C SER A 43 -8.58 -19.68 18.07
N VAL A 44 -8.79 -19.27 16.81
CA VAL A 44 -9.64 -18.12 16.46
C VAL A 44 -11.11 -18.50 16.60
N VAL A 45 -11.48 -19.71 16.17
CA VAL A 45 -12.85 -20.22 16.34
C VAL A 45 -13.19 -20.36 17.82
N ASP A 46 -12.31 -20.98 18.62
CA ASP A 46 -12.51 -21.13 20.07
C ASP A 46 -12.61 -19.76 20.76
N GLY A 47 -11.82 -18.77 20.32
CA GLY A 47 -11.96 -17.38 20.80
C GLY A 47 -13.32 -16.76 20.50
N ALA A 48 -13.88 -17.00 19.31
CA ALA A 48 -15.22 -16.54 18.97
C ALA A 48 -16.31 -17.28 19.76
N VAL A 49 -16.18 -18.60 19.95
CA VAL A 49 -17.09 -19.40 20.78
C VAL A 49 -17.03 -18.94 22.24
N SER A 50 -15.86 -18.59 22.77
CA SER A 50 -15.73 -18.03 24.11
C SER A 50 -16.45 -16.67 24.26
N LEU A 51 -16.54 -15.88 23.19
CA LEU A 51 -17.22 -14.58 23.22
C LEU A 51 -18.74 -14.69 23.05
N TRP A 52 -19.21 -15.62 22.23
CA TRP A 52 -20.59 -15.65 21.72
C TRP A 52 -21.32 -16.99 21.89
N GLY A 53 -20.68 -17.98 22.50
CA GLY A 53 -21.18 -19.33 22.67
C GLY A 53 -21.17 -20.15 21.38
N ASP A 54 -21.72 -21.37 21.43
CA ASP A 54 -21.68 -22.32 20.32
C ASP A 54 -22.49 -21.86 19.10
N ALA A 55 -23.34 -20.84 19.22
CA ALA A 55 -24.16 -20.32 18.13
C ALA A 55 -23.36 -19.75 16.94
N VAL A 56 -22.06 -19.47 17.13
CA VAL A 56 -21.17 -18.95 16.07
C VAL A 56 -20.34 -20.01 15.38
N ALA A 57 -20.42 -21.27 15.80
CA ALA A 57 -19.74 -22.39 15.17
C ALA A 57 -20.73 -23.52 14.84
N ASP A 58 -20.40 -24.35 13.85
CA ASP A 58 -21.16 -25.58 13.60
C ASP A 58 -20.73 -26.70 14.56
N GLY A 59 -21.46 -27.82 14.56
CA GLY A 59 -21.14 -28.99 15.39
C GLY A 59 -19.79 -29.64 15.09
N CYS A 60 -19.12 -29.24 14.01
CA CYS A 60 -17.78 -29.68 13.63
C CYS A 60 -16.69 -28.68 14.06
N GLY A 61 -17.06 -27.57 14.72
CA GLY A 61 -16.14 -26.52 15.16
C GLY A 61 -15.63 -25.63 14.03
N LYS A 62 -16.38 -25.47 12.93
CA LYS A 62 -16.13 -24.44 11.92
C LYS A 62 -16.95 -23.21 12.20
N ILE A 63 -16.40 -22.02 11.95
CA ILE A 63 -17.14 -20.78 12.15
C ILE A 63 -18.35 -20.69 11.20
N ASN A 64 -19.46 -20.12 11.68
CA ASN A 64 -20.58 -19.67 10.89
C ASN A 64 -20.47 -18.15 10.66
N PRO A 65 -19.99 -17.68 9.49
CA PRO A 65 -19.76 -16.26 9.25
C PRO A 65 -21.02 -15.42 9.32
N ALA A 66 -22.18 -15.98 8.95
CA ALA A 66 -23.45 -15.28 9.00
C ALA A 66 -23.90 -15.06 10.45
N ALA A 67 -23.70 -16.05 11.32
CA ALA A 67 -23.98 -15.92 12.76
C ALA A 67 -23.07 -14.89 13.42
N VAL A 68 -21.76 -14.94 13.14
CA VAL A 68 -20.78 -13.94 13.62
C VAL A 68 -21.16 -12.55 13.15
N ALA A 69 -21.44 -12.37 11.86
CA ALA A 69 -21.81 -11.07 11.31
C ALA A 69 -23.09 -10.51 11.97
N ARG A 70 -24.11 -11.35 12.15
CA ARG A 70 -25.36 -10.94 12.82
C ARG A 70 -25.12 -10.41 14.23
N ILE A 71 -24.25 -11.06 15.01
CA ILE A 71 -23.93 -10.66 16.38
C ILE A 71 -23.01 -9.43 16.39
N ALA A 72 -21.91 -9.47 15.64
CA ALA A 72 -20.91 -8.42 15.61
C ALA A 72 -21.48 -7.08 15.12
N PHE A 73 -22.35 -7.10 14.11
CA PHE A 73 -23.02 -5.90 13.58
C PHE A 73 -24.36 -5.59 14.27
N SER A 74 -24.62 -6.14 15.47
CA SER A 74 -25.81 -5.80 16.26
C SER A 74 -25.63 -4.48 17.03
N ASN A 75 -24.42 -4.19 17.50
CA ASN A 75 -24.10 -2.96 18.21
C ASN A 75 -22.58 -2.68 18.20
N LYS A 76 -22.18 -1.45 18.58
CA LYS A 76 -20.78 -1.02 18.57
C LYS A 76 -19.87 -1.77 19.55
N ALA A 77 -20.40 -2.38 20.62
CA ALA A 77 -19.59 -3.14 21.58
C ALA A 77 -19.22 -4.51 21.01
N GLU A 78 -20.16 -5.20 20.37
CA GLU A 78 -19.90 -6.48 19.69
C GLU A 78 -18.99 -6.32 18.47
N TYR A 79 -19.16 -5.24 17.71
CA TYR A 79 -18.25 -4.91 16.62
C TYR A 79 -16.80 -4.71 17.12
N ARG A 80 -16.63 -4.06 18.27
CA ARG A 80 -15.32 -3.90 18.92
C ARG A 80 -14.76 -5.23 19.41
N ARG A 81 -15.58 -6.15 19.93
CA ARG A 81 -15.15 -7.51 20.33
C ARG A 81 -14.65 -8.32 19.14
N LEU A 82 -15.39 -8.34 18.02
CA LEU A 82 -14.96 -8.99 16.78
C LEU A 82 -13.61 -8.45 16.31
N ASN A 83 -13.50 -7.11 16.24
CA ASN A 83 -12.28 -6.45 15.82
C ASN A 83 -11.12 -6.73 16.77
N GLY A 84 -11.36 -6.77 18.08
CA GLY A 84 -10.34 -7.11 19.08
C GLY A 84 -9.81 -8.54 18.93
N LEU A 85 -10.65 -9.50 18.55
CA LEU A 85 -10.25 -10.88 18.28
C LEU A 85 -9.36 -10.98 17.03
N LEU A 86 -9.73 -10.26 15.95
CA LEU A 86 -9.10 -10.45 14.63
C LEU A 86 -7.94 -9.49 14.36
N HIS A 87 -8.04 -8.20 14.74
CA HIS A 87 -7.09 -7.17 14.31
C HIS A 87 -5.63 -7.44 14.70
N PRO A 88 -5.32 -7.92 15.92
CA PRO A 88 -3.94 -8.25 16.27
C PRO A 88 -3.36 -9.31 15.34
N LEU A 89 -4.15 -10.35 15.02
CA LEU A 89 -3.74 -11.45 14.16
C LEU A 89 -3.57 -11.01 12.71
N VAL A 90 -4.51 -10.21 12.20
CA VAL A 90 -4.43 -9.62 10.85
C VAL A 90 -3.18 -8.76 10.73
N ARG A 91 -2.90 -7.89 11.72
CA ARG A 91 -1.68 -7.05 11.72
C ARG A 91 -0.41 -7.88 11.67
N ILE A 92 -0.32 -8.96 12.46
CA ILE A 92 0.84 -9.86 12.46
C ILE A 92 1.03 -10.48 11.06
N GLU A 93 -0.02 -11.04 10.49
CA GLU A 93 0.05 -11.71 9.18
C GLU A 93 0.40 -10.73 8.06
N MET A 94 -0.21 -9.54 8.07
CA MET A 94 0.10 -8.47 7.11
C MET A 94 1.55 -8.01 7.20
N ASN A 95 2.08 -7.81 8.41
CA ASN A 95 3.48 -7.42 8.61
C ASN A 95 4.43 -8.52 8.10
N ARG A 96 4.10 -9.79 8.38
CA ARG A 96 4.87 -10.95 7.92
C ARG A 96 4.91 -10.99 6.39
N LEU A 97 3.75 -10.89 5.74
CA LEU A 97 3.66 -10.85 4.28
C LEU A 97 4.44 -9.66 3.70
N ALA A 98 4.21 -8.45 4.21
CA ALA A 98 4.88 -7.25 3.74
C ALA A 98 6.41 -7.30 3.87
N SER A 99 6.94 -7.95 4.92
CA SER A 99 8.39 -8.07 5.12
C SER A 99 9.13 -8.91 4.08
N CYS A 100 8.39 -9.76 3.35
CA CYS A 100 8.95 -10.65 2.33
C CYS A 100 8.71 -10.14 0.90
N LEU A 101 8.10 -8.97 0.74
CA LEU A 101 7.74 -8.43 -0.57
C LEU A 101 8.67 -7.28 -0.97
N GLU A 102 8.88 -7.15 -2.28
CA GLU A 102 9.67 -6.10 -2.91
C GLU A 102 8.89 -5.42 -4.03
N GLY A 103 9.48 -4.41 -4.66
CA GLY A 103 8.83 -3.67 -5.75
C GLY A 103 7.56 -2.96 -5.30
N TRP A 104 6.49 -3.07 -6.08
CA TRP A 104 5.20 -2.45 -5.82
C TRP A 104 4.27 -3.40 -5.06
N VAL A 105 3.83 -2.98 -3.87
CA VAL A 105 2.91 -3.71 -3.00
C VAL A 105 1.65 -2.91 -2.75
N THR A 106 0.51 -3.56 -2.82
CA THR A 106 -0.80 -2.99 -2.53
C THR A 106 -1.46 -3.79 -1.42
N ALA A 107 -1.91 -3.11 -0.37
CA ALA A 107 -2.59 -3.72 0.77
C ALA A 107 -4.03 -3.20 0.89
N GLU A 108 -5.01 -4.05 0.59
CA GLU A 108 -6.42 -3.73 0.79
C GLU A 108 -6.79 -3.91 2.27
N ILE A 109 -7.09 -2.78 2.94
CA ILE A 109 -7.32 -2.71 4.38
C ILE A 109 -8.63 -1.94 4.60
N PRO A 110 -9.78 -2.63 4.77
CA PRO A 110 -11.07 -1.96 4.92
C PRO A 110 -11.11 -0.93 6.06
N LEU A 111 -10.43 -1.22 7.18
CA LEU A 111 -10.39 -0.39 8.39
C LEU A 111 -9.08 0.39 8.54
N LEU A 112 -8.49 0.81 7.42
CA LEU A 112 -7.16 1.42 7.38
C LEU A 112 -7.02 2.64 8.31
N PHE A 113 -8.00 3.54 8.27
CA PHE A 113 -7.94 4.78 9.05
C PHE A 113 -8.53 4.62 10.45
N GLU A 114 -9.46 3.70 10.63
CA GLU A 114 -10.08 3.33 11.90
C GLU A 114 -9.07 2.66 12.84
N THR A 115 -8.18 1.84 12.28
CA THR A 115 -7.20 1.07 13.06
C THR A 115 -5.81 1.67 13.05
N GLY A 116 -5.57 2.69 12.22
CA GLY A 116 -4.28 3.34 12.03
C GLY A 116 -3.43 2.67 10.95
N VAL A 117 -2.86 3.51 10.08
CA VAL A 117 -2.05 3.09 8.93
C VAL A 117 -0.81 2.31 9.41
N PRO A 118 -0.56 1.08 8.90
CA PRO A 118 0.65 0.34 9.21
C PRO A 118 1.92 1.11 8.82
N HIS A 119 2.95 1.05 9.66
CA HIS A 119 4.20 1.81 9.50
C HIS A 119 5.01 1.48 8.23
N TRP A 120 4.70 0.37 7.56
CA TRP A 120 5.35 -0.05 6.32
C TRP A 120 4.60 0.43 5.07
N ILE A 121 3.42 1.03 5.21
CA ILE A 121 2.70 1.70 4.13
C ILE A 121 3.37 3.05 3.86
N ASP A 122 3.78 3.30 2.62
CA ASP A 122 4.35 4.57 2.19
C ASP A 122 3.28 5.64 1.99
N PHE A 123 2.13 5.25 1.42
CA PHE A 123 1.00 6.15 1.23
C PHE A 123 -0.32 5.41 1.06
N THR A 124 -1.42 6.15 1.13
CA THR A 124 -2.78 5.63 1.17
C THR A 124 -3.59 6.03 -0.05
N VAL A 125 -4.42 5.11 -0.52
CA VAL A 125 -5.35 5.31 -1.63
C VAL A 125 -6.77 5.09 -1.13
N TYR A 126 -7.63 6.08 -1.34
CA TYR A 126 -9.05 5.99 -1.06
C TYR A 126 -9.84 5.80 -2.35
N VAL A 127 -10.51 4.66 -2.49
CA VAL A 127 -11.41 4.39 -3.62
C VAL A 127 -12.83 4.78 -3.25
N THR A 128 -13.44 5.63 -4.04
CA THR A 128 -14.77 6.18 -3.76
C THR A 128 -15.67 6.12 -4.98
N SER A 129 -16.98 6.18 -4.78
CA SER A 129 -17.96 6.23 -5.87
C SER A 129 -19.27 6.86 -5.39
N GLY A 130 -20.04 7.44 -6.31
CA GLY A 130 -21.37 7.96 -6.07
C GLY A 130 -22.34 6.88 -5.57
N ASP A 131 -23.28 7.31 -4.74
CA ASP A 131 -24.16 6.40 -3.99
C ASP A 131 -24.99 5.50 -4.90
N GLU A 132 -25.48 6.02 -6.03
CA GLU A 132 -26.22 5.24 -7.03
C GLU A 132 -25.38 4.11 -7.65
N ALA A 133 -24.10 4.36 -7.93
CA ALA A 133 -23.21 3.35 -8.48
C ALA A 133 -22.90 2.26 -7.44
N ARG A 134 -22.67 2.66 -6.18
CA ARG A 134 -22.47 1.72 -5.07
C ARG A 134 -23.72 0.89 -4.79
N ALA A 135 -24.89 1.51 -4.78
CA ALA A 135 -26.17 0.83 -4.59
C ALA A 135 -26.41 -0.23 -5.68
N ARG A 136 -26.25 0.13 -6.96
CA ARG A 136 -26.40 -0.81 -8.09
C ARG A 136 -25.44 -2.01 -7.99
N ARG A 137 -24.17 -1.76 -7.66
CA ARG A 137 -23.14 -2.83 -7.51
C ARG A 137 -23.39 -3.76 -6.33
N ASN A 138 -23.99 -3.27 -5.25
CA ASN A 138 -24.30 -4.12 -4.10
C ASN A 138 -25.63 -4.86 -4.28
N ALA A 139 -26.62 -4.24 -4.95
CA ALA A 139 -27.85 -4.92 -5.33
C ALA A 139 -27.57 -6.15 -6.21
N SER A 140 -26.63 -6.06 -7.16
CA SER A 140 -26.22 -7.21 -7.97
C SER A 140 -25.49 -8.32 -7.19
N ARG A 141 -25.04 -8.04 -5.95
CA ARG A 141 -24.48 -9.01 -5.01
C ARG A 141 -25.54 -9.60 -4.06
N GLY A 142 -26.81 -9.25 -4.25
CA GLY A 142 -27.92 -9.71 -3.41
C GLY A 142 -28.01 -9.01 -2.06
N TRP A 143 -27.39 -7.84 -1.89
CA TRP A 143 -27.51 -7.07 -0.66
C TRP A 143 -28.85 -6.34 -0.60
N PRO A 144 -29.55 -6.36 0.55
CA PRO A 144 -30.77 -5.60 0.72
C PRO A 144 -30.48 -4.09 0.75
N ALA A 145 -31.51 -3.28 0.44
CA ALA A 145 -31.45 -1.84 0.64
C ALA A 145 -31.12 -1.51 2.11
N GLY A 146 -30.28 -0.49 2.35
CA GLY A 146 -29.86 -0.10 3.69
C GLY A 146 -28.62 -0.83 4.24
N GLU A 147 -28.13 -1.90 3.59
CA GLU A 147 -26.97 -2.66 4.09
C GLU A 147 -25.65 -1.87 4.00
N ILE A 148 -25.51 -1.01 2.99
CA ILE A 148 -24.35 -0.12 2.85
C ILE A 148 -24.31 0.85 4.03
N GLU A 149 -25.42 1.56 4.25
CA GLU A 149 -25.60 2.55 5.30
C GLU A 149 -25.41 1.91 6.68
N ARG A 150 -25.98 0.71 6.87
CA ARG A 150 -25.78 -0.08 8.10
C ARG A 150 -24.30 -0.33 8.35
N ARG A 151 -23.54 -0.79 7.36
CA ARG A 151 -22.10 -1.09 7.53
C ARG A 151 -21.29 0.17 7.76
N GLU A 152 -21.57 1.22 7.00
CA GLU A 152 -20.85 2.49 7.09
C GLU A 152 -21.12 3.21 8.42
N SER A 153 -22.23 2.92 9.11
CA SER A 153 -22.52 3.44 10.47
C SER A 153 -21.51 3.01 11.55
N PHE A 154 -20.70 1.98 11.28
CA PHE A 154 -19.63 1.50 12.16
C PHE A 154 -18.24 2.06 11.81
N LEU A 155 -18.13 2.81 10.70
CA LEU A 155 -16.87 3.29 10.14
C LEU A 155 -16.68 4.79 10.38
N LEU A 156 -15.47 5.29 10.09
CA LEU A 156 -15.26 6.73 10.01
C LEU A 156 -16.04 7.34 8.84
N PRO A 157 -16.48 8.61 8.93
CA PRO A 157 -17.13 9.31 7.83
C PRO A 157 -16.27 9.33 6.56
N ARG A 158 -16.92 9.28 5.40
CA ARG A 158 -16.26 9.28 4.08
C ARG A 158 -15.36 10.50 3.91
N GLU A 159 -15.85 11.68 4.26
CA GLU A 159 -15.16 12.96 4.12
C GLU A 159 -13.87 12.98 4.95
N GLU A 160 -13.89 12.37 6.12
CA GLU A 160 -12.73 12.27 6.99
C GLU A 160 -11.68 11.32 6.43
N LYS A 161 -12.10 10.19 5.86
CA LYS A 161 -11.19 9.24 5.21
C LYS A 161 -10.58 9.81 3.94
N ILE A 162 -11.35 10.57 3.15
CA ILE A 162 -10.86 11.30 1.97
C ILE A 162 -9.76 12.29 2.37
N LYS A 163 -9.97 13.09 3.43
CA LYS A 163 -8.97 14.06 3.91
C LYS A 163 -7.68 13.42 4.40
N ARG A 164 -7.75 12.18 4.88
CA ARG A 164 -6.59 11.42 5.37
C ARG A 164 -5.85 10.66 4.26
N ALA A 165 -6.41 10.59 3.06
CA ALA A 165 -5.84 9.84 1.96
C ALA A 165 -4.86 10.66 1.13
N ASP A 166 -3.74 10.06 0.72
CA ASP A 166 -2.77 10.70 -0.15
C ASP A 166 -3.25 10.79 -1.60
N LEU A 167 -4.05 9.81 -2.04
CA LEU A 167 -4.66 9.75 -3.36
C LEU A 167 -6.12 9.29 -3.25
N VAL A 168 -7.01 9.95 -4.00
CA VAL A 168 -8.42 9.55 -4.12
C VAL A 168 -8.69 9.10 -5.55
N ILE A 169 -9.30 7.91 -5.69
CA ILE A 169 -9.71 7.35 -6.98
C ILE A 169 -11.24 7.28 -7.00
N TYR A 170 -11.84 8.02 -7.93
CA TYR A 170 -13.28 8.00 -8.19
C TYR A 170 -13.61 6.90 -9.20
N ASN A 171 -14.47 5.98 -8.80
CA ASN A 171 -14.92 4.85 -9.61
C ASN A 171 -16.41 4.96 -9.93
N ASP A 172 -16.82 6.01 -10.63
CA ASP A 172 -18.22 6.23 -11.02
C ASP A 172 -18.60 5.56 -12.35
N GLY A 173 -17.59 5.18 -13.14
CA GLY A 173 -17.77 4.50 -14.42
C GLY A 173 -18.01 3.00 -14.32
N GLY A 174 -17.99 2.37 -15.50
CA GLY A 174 -17.99 0.92 -15.67
C GLY A 174 -16.62 0.29 -15.47
N LEU A 175 -16.54 -1.02 -15.70
CA LEU A 175 -15.30 -1.80 -15.53
C LEU A 175 -14.18 -1.29 -16.45
N ASP A 176 -14.49 -0.92 -17.68
CA ASP A 176 -13.47 -0.42 -18.64
C ASP A 176 -12.86 0.91 -18.20
N ALA A 177 -13.68 1.83 -17.67
CA ALA A 177 -13.20 3.09 -17.11
C ALA A 177 -12.30 2.85 -15.88
N LEU A 178 -12.67 1.88 -15.02
CA LEU A 178 -11.83 1.49 -13.89
C LEU A 178 -10.53 0.84 -14.36
N ALA A 179 -10.56 0.00 -15.41
CA ALA A 179 -9.38 -0.64 -15.97
C ALA A 179 -8.40 0.37 -16.56
N ALA A 180 -8.89 1.35 -17.33
CA ALA A 180 -8.08 2.45 -17.83
C ALA A 180 -7.45 3.26 -16.68
N LYS A 181 -8.22 3.54 -15.62
CA LYS A 181 -7.69 4.23 -14.44
C LYS A 181 -6.65 3.38 -13.68
N ALA A 182 -6.87 2.08 -13.60
CA ALA A 182 -5.93 1.14 -13.01
C ALA A 182 -4.61 1.11 -13.79
N GLU A 183 -4.66 1.13 -15.12
CA GLU A 183 -3.48 1.16 -15.99
C GLU A 183 -2.68 2.47 -15.84
N GLU A 184 -3.37 3.62 -15.86
CA GLU A 184 -2.77 4.94 -15.65
C GLU A 184 -2.01 4.97 -14.31
N THR A 185 -2.68 4.55 -13.23
CA THR A 185 -2.10 4.56 -11.88
C THR A 185 -1.02 3.49 -11.71
N ALA A 186 -1.15 2.31 -12.32
CA ALA A 186 -0.13 1.27 -12.29
C ALA A 186 1.17 1.74 -12.97
N SER A 187 1.06 2.44 -14.10
CA SER A 187 2.22 3.03 -14.78
C SER A 187 2.98 4.00 -13.87
N LEU A 188 2.25 4.87 -13.17
CA LEU A 188 2.85 5.76 -12.16
C LEU A 188 3.48 4.96 -11.01
N PHE A 189 2.77 4.02 -10.40
CA PHE A 189 3.26 3.30 -9.22
C PHE A 189 4.47 2.43 -9.51
N ARG A 190 4.58 1.83 -10.69
CA ARG A 190 5.81 1.14 -11.12
C ARG A 190 7.00 2.09 -11.17
N LYS A 191 6.84 3.30 -11.71
CA LYS A 191 7.91 4.32 -11.73
C LYS A 191 8.29 4.76 -10.32
N LEU A 192 7.31 4.94 -9.43
CA LEU A 192 7.56 5.30 -8.03
C LEU A 192 8.24 4.16 -7.24
N ALA A 193 7.92 2.91 -7.56
CA ALA A 193 8.51 1.72 -6.94
C ALA A 193 9.95 1.47 -7.40
N ASP A 194 10.29 1.94 -8.60
CA ASP A 194 11.63 1.85 -9.19
C ASP A 194 12.60 2.93 -8.68
N LEU A 195 12.17 3.83 -7.79
CA LEU A 195 13.04 4.85 -7.21
C LEU A 195 14.10 4.24 -6.27
N MET A 196 15.36 4.54 -6.54
CA MET A 196 16.54 4.05 -5.84
C MET A 196 17.39 5.22 -5.34
N GLN A 197 17.91 5.12 -4.12
CA GLN A 197 19.00 5.98 -3.67
C GLN A 197 20.31 5.34 -4.11
N CYS A 198 21.06 6.05 -4.95
CA CYS A 198 22.37 5.66 -5.42
C CYS A 198 23.45 6.44 -4.66
N SER A 199 24.60 5.81 -4.40
CA SER A 199 25.82 6.49 -3.98
C SER A 199 27.02 5.94 -4.72
N ALA A 200 27.96 6.81 -5.07
CA ALA A 200 29.24 6.46 -5.68
C ALA A 200 30.36 7.29 -5.06
N ASP A 201 31.53 6.67 -4.92
CA ASP A 201 32.71 7.29 -4.32
C ASP A 201 33.69 7.72 -5.43
N PHE A 202 34.26 8.92 -5.27
CA PHE A 202 35.18 9.53 -6.21
C PHE A 202 36.45 9.97 -5.47
N HIS A 203 37.61 9.90 -6.12
CA HIS A 203 38.87 10.39 -5.57
C HIS A 203 39.13 11.87 -5.92
N CYS A 204 38.30 12.44 -6.79
CA CYS A 204 38.41 13.81 -7.30
C CYS A 204 37.06 14.53 -7.15
N ARG A 205 37.07 15.76 -6.60
CA ARG A 205 35.83 16.52 -6.38
C ARG A 205 35.22 16.98 -7.70
N GLU A 206 36.08 17.43 -8.60
CA GLU A 206 35.72 17.92 -9.92
C GLU A 206 35.08 16.82 -10.76
N GLU A 207 35.57 15.58 -10.64
CA GLU A 207 34.99 14.40 -11.26
C GLU A 207 33.58 14.13 -10.70
N ALA A 208 33.42 14.09 -9.38
CA ALA A 208 32.12 13.91 -8.75
C ALA A 208 31.11 14.99 -9.21
N GLN A 209 31.55 16.24 -9.32
CA GLN A 209 30.74 17.36 -9.82
C GLN A 209 30.40 17.21 -11.30
N PHE A 210 31.32 16.72 -12.12
CA PHE A 210 31.08 16.44 -13.53
C PHE A 210 29.98 15.38 -13.70
N HIS A 211 30.06 14.25 -12.98
CA HIS A 211 29.03 13.21 -13.00
C HIS A 211 27.69 13.74 -12.50
N MET A 212 27.67 14.47 -11.38
CA MET A 212 26.47 15.13 -10.86
C MET A 212 25.80 16.04 -11.92
N GLY A 213 26.60 16.88 -12.60
CA GLY A 213 26.10 17.78 -13.64
C GLY A 213 25.56 17.04 -14.87
N ARG A 214 26.22 15.96 -15.30
CA ARG A 214 25.74 15.12 -16.40
C ARG A 214 24.41 14.46 -16.05
N LEU A 215 24.33 13.81 -14.88
CA LEU A 215 23.14 13.11 -14.41
C LEU A 215 21.94 14.05 -14.27
N ALA A 216 22.15 15.27 -13.76
CA ALA A 216 21.10 16.28 -13.67
C ALA A 216 20.61 16.73 -15.06
N ARG A 217 21.53 17.05 -15.97
CA ARG A 217 21.21 17.50 -17.33
C ARG A 217 20.47 16.45 -18.15
N GLU A 218 20.85 15.18 -18.01
CA GLU A 218 20.21 14.05 -18.69
C GLU A 218 18.97 13.53 -17.96
N ARG A 219 18.65 14.10 -16.79
CA ARG A 219 17.52 13.70 -15.92
C ARG A 219 17.60 12.23 -15.51
N LEU A 220 18.82 11.74 -15.28
CA LEU A 220 19.13 10.39 -14.82
C LEU A 220 19.35 10.34 -13.29
N GLY A 221 19.42 11.49 -12.64
CA GLY A 221 19.50 11.61 -11.19
C GLY A 221 18.90 12.93 -10.70
N THR A 222 18.47 12.95 -9.44
CA THR A 222 18.03 14.16 -8.73
C THR A 222 18.32 14.05 -7.23
N ALA A 223 17.96 15.06 -6.43
CA ALA A 223 18.18 15.11 -4.99
C ALA A 223 19.65 14.81 -4.61
N PHE A 224 20.57 15.45 -5.31
CA PHE A 224 22.00 15.23 -5.17
C PHE A 224 22.54 15.77 -3.84
N PHE A 225 23.47 15.01 -3.27
CA PHE A 225 24.23 15.37 -2.07
C PHE A 225 25.68 14.96 -2.29
N LEU A 226 26.61 15.90 -2.22
CA LEU A 226 28.04 15.64 -2.35
C LEU A 226 28.72 15.91 -1.01
N THR A 227 29.35 14.89 -0.46
CA THR A 227 30.12 14.99 0.80
C THR A 227 31.58 14.65 0.53
N GLY A 228 32.50 15.33 1.21
CA GLY A 228 33.94 15.08 1.11
C GLY A 228 34.52 14.77 2.49
N GLY A 229 35.48 13.84 2.56
CA GLY A 229 36.17 13.48 3.80
C GLY A 229 37.51 12.77 3.55
N GLY A 230 38.32 12.65 4.59
CA GLY A 230 39.55 11.85 4.55
C GLY A 230 39.21 10.36 4.71
N GLY A 231 39.59 9.54 3.73
CA GLY A 231 39.46 8.09 3.78
C GLY A 231 40.36 7.47 4.82
N ALA A 232 40.12 6.18 5.14
CA ALA A 232 40.87 5.44 6.16
C ALA A 232 42.40 5.36 5.91
N GLY A 233 42.87 5.76 4.72
CA GLY A 233 44.30 5.84 4.35
C GLY A 233 44.84 7.26 4.11
N GLY A 234 44.09 8.33 4.44
CA GLY A 234 44.51 9.72 4.23
C GLY A 234 44.21 10.30 2.84
N GLU A 235 43.72 9.50 1.90
CA GLU A 235 43.23 9.97 0.59
C GLU A 235 41.86 10.64 0.71
N ALA A 236 41.65 11.73 -0.03
CA ALA A 236 40.35 12.40 -0.09
C ALA A 236 39.33 11.53 -0.86
N ILE A 237 38.19 11.25 -0.24
CA ILE A 237 37.06 10.56 -0.87
C ILE A 237 35.86 11.49 -0.89
N TYR A 238 35.24 11.61 -2.06
CA TYR A 238 34.04 12.39 -2.32
C TYR A 238 32.89 11.44 -2.63
N ARG A 239 31.90 11.39 -1.76
CA ARG A 239 30.70 10.57 -1.94
C ARG A 239 29.58 11.40 -2.54
N LEU A 240 29.15 11.03 -3.75
CA LEU A 240 27.97 11.57 -4.41
C LEU A 240 26.79 10.63 -4.14
N THR A 241 25.78 11.12 -3.43
CA THR A 241 24.50 10.45 -3.21
C THR A 241 23.41 11.15 -4.00
N PHE A 242 22.49 10.40 -4.62
CA PHE A 242 21.39 10.95 -5.40
C PHE A 242 20.27 9.92 -5.56
N ILE A 243 19.12 10.36 -6.06
CA ILE A 243 17.98 9.50 -6.37
C ILE A 243 17.89 9.29 -7.87
N THR A 244 17.70 8.05 -8.29
CA THR A 244 17.56 7.62 -9.68
C THR A 244 16.45 6.57 -9.80
N ARG A 245 16.23 6.06 -11.01
CA ARG A 245 15.41 4.87 -11.25
C ARG A 245 16.30 3.64 -11.40
N GLY A 246 15.87 2.51 -10.88
CA GLY A 246 16.57 1.23 -11.03
C GLY A 246 16.84 0.91 -12.50
N ALA A 247 15.87 1.22 -13.38
CA ALA A 247 16.03 1.07 -14.83
C ALA A 247 17.21 1.87 -15.43
N PHE A 248 17.69 2.93 -14.77
CA PHE A 248 18.82 3.73 -15.25
C PHE A 248 20.16 3.22 -14.73
N PHE A 249 20.18 2.47 -13.61
CA PHE A 249 21.38 2.22 -12.81
C PHE A 249 22.58 1.68 -13.62
N ASN A 250 22.36 0.67 -14.46
CA ASN A 250 23.43 0.09 -15.28
C ASN A 250 23.96 1.02 -16.38
N GLY A 251 23.19 2.05 -16.76
CA GLY A 251 23.56 3.06 -17.76
C GLY A 251 24.10 4.35 -17.17
N LEU A 252 24.34 4.40 -15.85
CA LEU A 252 24.79 5.64 -15.19
C LEU A 252 26.28 5.92 -15.37
N ASP A 253 27.08 4.99 -15.88
CA ASP A 253 28.53 5.16 -16.12
C ASP A 253 29.23 5.81 -14.91
N LEU A 254 29.12 5.14 -13.76
CA LEU A 254 29.71 5.53 -12.48
C LEU A 254 31.02 4.76 -12.27
N PRO A 255 31.99 5.32 -11.54
CA PRO A 255 33.27 4.63 -11.26
C PRO A 255 33.04 3.39 -10.38
N ASP A 256 33.73 2.28 -10.66
CA ASP A 256 33.52 0.98 -9.98
C ASP A 256 33.72 1.01 -8.45
N GLY A 257 34.36 2.05 -7.92
CA GLY A 257 34.61 2.23 -6.48
C GLY A 257 33.35 2.59 -5.68
N GLY A 258 33.01 1.76 -4.70
CA GLY A 258 32.08 2.12 -3.62
C GLY A 258 30.61 2.36 -4.04
N GLN A 259 30.20 1.86 -5.21
CA GLN A 259 28.83 2.04 -5.69
C GLN A 259 27.81 1.26 -4.86
N THR A 260 26.74 1.94 -4.47
CA THR A 260 25.58 1.30 -3.84
C THR A 260 24.30 1.85 -4.45
N ALA A 261 23.30 0.99 -4.62
CA ALA A 261 21.94 1.38 -4.96
C ALA A 261 20.97 0.63 -4.06
N VAL A 262 20.16 1.39 -3.33
CA VAL A 262 19.19 0.84 -2.39
C VAL A 262 17.79 1.36 -2.71
N PRO A 263 16.75 0.51 -2.67
CA PRO A 263 15.38 0.97 -2.85
C PRO A 263 15.01 2.00 -1.79
N ILE A 264 14.36 3.09 -2.23
CA ILE A 264 13.91 4.12 -1.29
C ILE A 264 12.72 3.58 -0.49
N ARG A 265 12.95 3.37 0.81
CA ARG A 265 11.93 3.01 1.78
C ARG A 265 11.47 4.27 2.49
N ARG A 266 10.15 4.43 2.68
CA ARG A 266 9.53 5.52 3.47
C ARG A 266 9.83 6.91 2.92
N MET A 267 9.10 7.26 1.87
CA MET A 267 9.06 8.62 1.35
C MET A 267 7.60 9.00 1.09
N ALA A 268 7.22 10.20 1.54
CA ALA A 268 5.87 10.73 1.37
C ALA A 268 5.48 10.75 -0.11
N TYR A 269 4.21 10.45 -0.40
CA TYR A 269 3.70 10.33 -1.76
C TYR A 269 4.01 11.55 -2.65
N GLY A 270 3.68 12.75 -2.17
CA GLY A 270 3.92 13.99 -2.94
C GLY A 270 5.39 14.16 -3.32
N ARG A 271 6.31 13.83 -2.40
CA ARG A 271 7.76 13.90 -2.66
C ARG A 271 8.22 12.82 -3.65
N ARG A 272 7.65 11.61 -3.60
CA ARG A 272 7.92 10.55 -4.60
C ARG A 272 7.48 10.99 -6.00
N VAL A 273 6.30 11.59 -6.12
CA VAL A 273 5.77 12.10 -7.40
C VAL A 273 6.64 13.21 -7.96
N GLU A 274 7.02 14.18 -7.13
CA GLU A 274 7.92 15.27 -7.50
C GLU A 274 9.26 14.74 -8.04
N ILE A 275 9.96 13.89 -7.27
CA ILE A 275 11.23 13.27 -7.68
C ILE A 275 11.08 12.47 -8.97
N SER A 276 10.01 11.67 -9.08
CA SER A 276 9.77 10.88 -10.28
C SER A 276 9.52 11.76 -11.51
N GLY A 277 8.98 12.97 -11.32
CA GLY A 277 8.75 13.97 -12.37
C GLY A 277 10.01 14.71 -12.80
N GLU A 278 11.02 14.82 -11.94
CA GLU A 278 12.33 15.40 -12.28
C GLU A 278 13.15 14.47 -13.18
N LEU A 279 12.97 13.15 -13.02
CA LEU A 279 13.64 12.13 -13.82
C LEU A 279 13.02 11.96 -15.21
N LYS A 280 13.79 11.37 -16.14
CA LYS A 280 13.31 11.03 -17.48
C LYS A 280 12.07 10.10 -17.40
N PRO A 281 11.06 10.27 -18.29
CA PRO A 281 9.82 9.49 -18.28
C PRO A 281 10.00 7.98 -18.28
#